data_AF-A0A135U840-F1
#
_entry.id   AF-A0A135U840-F1
#
_cell.length_a   1.000
_cell.length_b   1.000
_cell.length_c   1.000
_cell.angle_alpha   90.00
_cell.angle_beta   90.00
_cell.angle_gamma   90.00
#
_symmetry.space_group_name_H-M   'P 1'
#
loop_
_entity.id
_entity.type
_entity.pdbx_description
1 polymer ?
#
loop_
_entity_poly.entity_id
_entity_poly.type
_entity_poly.pdbx_seq_one_letter_code
_entity_poly.pdbx_strand_id
1 'polypeptide(L)'
;MDTPPIYFWRETGQEGYLSQWWTSNPFTQSPSPSLSSPSSSSATPITFKTAEHYMMHAKALLFTDPSVARSVLKADHPRKVKALGRKVHNFNEAVWNENRERIVREGNLLKFRSAPGLRRQLLATGERELVEASPMDRIWGIGFAPGKAVGVDRDRWGLNLLGKILMEVRGVLRDEEEVEEEMKRKNREVVEGKAKRRSLEESEVVDEGTAKKSRREGKGVEQDGE
;
A
#
# COMPACT_ATOMS: atom_id res chain seq x y z
N MET A 1 22.83 -16.61 4.93
CA MET A 1 23.77 -15.50 4.66
C MET A 1 23.06 -14.23 5.08
N ASP A 2 23.59 -13.50 6.06
CA ASP A 2 23.02 -12.21 6.44
C ASP A 2 23.09 -11.27 5.24
N THR A 3 21.93 -10.81 4.77
CA THR A 3 21.87 -9.90 3.63
C THR A 3 22.16 -8.49 4.14
N PRO A 4 23.09 -7.74 3.54
CA PRO A 4 23.52 -6.46 4.08
C PRO A 4 22.36 -5.45 4.15
N PRO A 5 22.32 -4.55 5.16
CA PRO A 5 21.31 -3.50 5.22
C PRO A 5 21.25 -2.64 3.97
N ILE A 6 20.08 -2.06 3.70
CA ILE A 6 19.88 -0.99 2.72
C ILE A 6 19.95 0.32 3.47
N TYR A 7 21.03 1.06 3.26
CA TYR A 7 21.16 2.43 3.76
C TYR A 7 20.56 3.38 2.73
N PHE A 8 19.65 4.23 3.18
CA PHE A 8 19.05 5.27 2.35
C PHE A 8 19.11 6.61 3.07
N TRP A 9 19.32 7.67 2.30
CA TRP A 9 19.30 9.04 2.80
C TRP A 9 18.98 9.97 1.64
N ARG A 10 18.04 10.90 1.85
CA ARG A 10 17.48 11.82 0.83
C ARG A 10 16.56 11.13 -0.16
N GLU A 11 15.83 11.95 -0.89
CA GLU A 11 14.90 11.60 -1.95
C GLU A 11 15.57 11.31 -3.30
N THR A 12 16.88 11.53 -3.40
CA THR A 12 17.67 11.32 -4.63
C THR A 12 18.41 9.99 -4.59
N GLY A 13 18.70 9.42 -5.77
CA GLY A 13 19.40 8.14 -5.88
C GLY A 13 18.44 6.96 -5.96
N GLN A 14 19.00 5.75 -5.98
CA GLN A 14 18.28 4.52 -6.27
C GLN A 14 17.25 4.17 -5.16
N GLU A 15 17.56 4.49 -3.90
CA GLU A 15 16.77 4.19 -2.72
C GLU A 15 15.95 5.40 -2.25
N GLY A 16 15.96 6.49 -3.02
CA GLY A 16 15.26 7.74 -2.67
C GLY A 16 13.76 7.56 -2.47
N TYR A 17 13.17 6.51 -3.06
CA TYR A 17 11.76 6.15 -2.87
C TYR A 17 11.42 5.74 -1.44
N LEU A 18 12.39 5.36 -0.61
CA LEU A 18 12.18 5.07 0.81
C LEU A 18 12.04 6.35 1.66
N SER A 19 12.52 7.50 1.15
CA SER A 19 12.45 8.77 1.85
C SER A 19 11.02 9.30 2.00
N GLN A 20 10.76 9.98 3.12
CA GLN A 20 9.54 10.77 3.34
C GLN A 20 9.41 11.95 2.36
N TRP A 21 10.50 12.33 1.69
CA TRP A 21 10.60 13.47 0.80
C TRP A 21 10.48 13.11 -0.67
N TRP A 22 10.27 11.83 -1.01
CA TRP A 22 10.00 11.40 -2.39
C TRP A 22 8.79 12.12 -3.00
N THR A 23 9.00 12.80 -4.14
CA THR A 23 7.99 13.68 -4.78
C THR A 23 7.34 13.10 -6.02
N SER A 24 7.88 12.04 -6.61
CA SER A 24 7.43 11.54 -7.93
C SER A 24 6.08 10.81 -7.90
N ASN A 25 5.55 10.47 -6.72
CA ASN A 25 4.28 9.76 -6.57
C ASN A 25 3.44 10.36 -5.42
N PRO A 26 2.72 11.48 -5.68
CA PRO A 26 1.69 11.95 -4.78
C PRO A 26 0.64 10.85 -4.53
N PHE A 27 0.06 10.83 -3.34
CA PHE A 27 -0.95 9.83 -2.96
C PHE A 27 -2.14 10.48 -2.28
N THR A 28 -3.30 9.84 -2.38
CA THR A 28 -4.57 10.41 -1.95
C THR A 28 -5.15 9.59 -0.80
N GLN A 29 -5.52 10.29 0.28
CA GLN A 29 -6.37 9.73 1.32
C GLN A 29 -7.83 9.97 0.96
N SER A 30 -8.56 8.89 0.69
CA SER A 30 -10.01 8.94 0.54
C SER A 30 -10.69 9.14 1.89
N PRO A 31 -11.85 9.82 1.94
CA PRO A 31 -12.66 9.92 3.15
C PRO A 31 -13.07 8.52 3.65
N SER A 32 -13.04 8.32 4.98
CA SER A 32 -13.51 7.06 5.57
C SER A 32 -15.03 6.95 5.42
N PRO A 33 -15.55 5.84 4.88
CA PRO A 33 -17.00 5.63 4.78
C PRO A 33 -17.68 5.40 6.14
N SER A 34 -16.93 5.24 7.25
CA SER A 34 -17.51 4.87 8.56
C SER A 34 -17.88 6.04 9.47
N LEU A 35 -17.62 7.29 9.07
CA LEU A 35 -17.94 8.50 9.86
C LEU A 35 -19.01 9.37 9.19
N SER A 36 -19.73 8.84 8.20
CA SER A 36 -20.88 9.50 7.60
C SER A 36 -22.05 9.55 8.58
N SER A 37 -22.01 10.54 9.47
CA SER A 37 -23.22 11.07 10.08
C SER A 37 -24.09 11.66 8.96
N PRO A 38 -25.42 11.47 8.94
CA PRO A 38 -26.29 11.88 7.81
C PRO A 38 -26.28 13.38 7.49
N SER A 39 -25.65 14.20 8.33
CA SER A 39 -25.52 15.66 8.19
C SER A 39 -24.19 16.14 7.59
N SER A 40 -23.19 15.27 7.38
CA SER A 40 -21.89 15.67 6.81
C SER A 40 -21.69 15.03 5.43
N SER A 41 -22.34 15.63 4.45
CA SER A 41 -22.09 15.37 3.04
C SER A 41 -20.68 15.87 2.67
N SER A 42 -19.90 15.00 2.00
CA SER A 42 -18.67 15.35 1.26
C SER A 42 -17.42 15.71 2.10
N ALA A 43 -16.79 14.71 2.72
CA ALA A 43 -15.37 14.82 3.00
C ALA A 43 -14.60 14.64 1.68
N THR A 44 -13.90 15.67 1.21
CA THR A 44 -13.15 15.63 -0.05
C THR A 44 -11.87 14.79 0.10
N PRO A 45 -11.50 13.99 -0.91
CA PRO A 45 -10.20 13.31 -0.91
C PRO A 45 -9.05 14.31 -0.79
N ILE A 46 -8.04 13.98 0.01
CA ILE A 46 -6.86 14.84 0.22
C ILE A 46 -5.65 14.21 -0.44
N THR A 47 -5.00 14.94 -1.35
CA THR A 47 -3.78 14.50 -2.01
C THR A 47 -2.55 15.10 -1.34
N PHE A 48 -1.59 14.24 -0.97
CA PHE A 48 -0.32 14.60 -0.37
C PHE A 48 0.81 14.44 -1.40
N LYS A 49 1.63 15.47 -1.56
CA LYS A 49 2.78 15.46 -2.50
C LYS A 49 3.89 14.52 -2.03
N THR A 50 4.07 14.39 -0.72
CA THR A 50 5.07 13.51 -0.11
C THR A 50 4.54 12.95 1.22
N ALA A 51 5.18 11.92 1.77
CA ALA A 51 4.83 11.41 3.09
C ALA A 51 5.16 12.41 4.23
N GLU A 52 6.09 13.34 4.02
CA GLU A 52 6.30 14.52 4.91
C GLU A 52 5.06 15.43 4.96
N HIS A 53 4.37 15.66 3.83
CA HIS A 53 3.11 16.42 3.81
C HIS A 53 2.04 15.74 4.66
N TYR A 54 1.90 14.42 4.51
CA TYR A 54 0.99 13.64 5.35
C TYR A 54 1.34 13.76 6.83
N MET A 55 2.60 13.51 7.19
CA MET A 55 3.07 13.51 8.57
C MET A 55 2.80 14.86 9.27
N MET A 56 3.14 15.98 8.62
CA MET A 56 2.95 17.31 9.22
C MET A 56 1.50 17.77 9.20
N HIS A 57 0.70 17.35 8.22
CA HIS A 57 -0.75 17.57 8.22
C HIS A 57 -1.41 16.84 9.39
N ALA A 58 -1.13 15.54 9.54
CA ALA A 58 -1.63 14.73 10.65
C ALA A 58 -1.16 15.25 12.02
N LYS A 59 0.11 15.68 12.12
CA LYS A 59 0.63 16.35 13.32
C LYS A 59 -0.17 17.61 13.67
N ALA A 60 -0.47 18.46 12.69
CA ALA A 60 -1.24 19.67 12.92
C ALA A 60 -2.69 19.34 13.38
N LEU A 61 -3.31 18.30 12.80
CA LEU A 61 -4.62 17.83 13.25
C LEU A 61 -4.59 17.26 14.68
N LEU A 62 -3.55 16.51 15.03
CA LEU A 62 -3.37 15.94 16.38
C LEU A 62 -3.37 17.02 17.48
N PHE A 63 -2.83 18.20 17.18
CA PHE A 63 -2.78 19.33 18.11
C PHE A 63 -3.83 20.42 17.83
N THR A 64 -4.88 20.08 17.09
CA THR A 64 -6.03 20.96 16.80
C THR A 64 -5.61 22.28 16.15
N ASP A 65 -4.65 22.23 15.21
CA ASP A 65 -4.14 23.38 14.47
C ASP A 65 -4.54 23.31 12.98
N PRO A 66 -5.81 23.64 12.64
CA PRO A 66 -6.28 23.60 11.26
C PRO A 66 -5.60 24.63 10.36
N SER A 67 -5.01 25.68 10.93
CA SER A 67 -4.28 26.71 10.17
C SER A 67 -2.98 26.15 9.60
N VAL A 68 -2.18 25.49 10.43
CA VAL A 68 -0.96 24.81 9.98
C VAL A 68 -1.29 23.63 9.08
N ALA A 69 -2.34 22.85 9.39
CA ALA A 69 -2.78 21.75 8.54
C ALA A 69 -3.06 22.21 7.09
N ARG A 70 -3.86 23.27 6.91
CA ARG A 70 -4.15 23.86 5.59
C ARG A 70 -2.90 24.41 4.91
N SER A 71 -2.00 25.02 5.68
CA SER A 71 -0.74 25.58 5.14
C SER A 71 0.20 24.48 4.64
N VAL A 72 0.25 23.33 5.34
CA VAL A 72 1.03 22.15 4.93
C VAL A 72 0.54 21.62 3.58
N LEU A 73 -0.77 21.51 3.38
CA LEU A 73 -1.33 21.03 2.11
C LEU A 73 -1.02 21.95 0.91
N LYS A 74 -0.92 23.26 1.16
CA LYS A 74 -0.59 24.26 0.13
C LYS A 74 0.90 24.32 -0.22
N ALA A 75 1.77 23.83 0.66
CA ALA A 75 3.21 23.88 0.43
C ALA A 75 3.61 23.07 -0.82
N ASP A 76 4.66 23.53 -1.50
CA ASP A 76 5.18 22.93 -2.73
C ASP A 76 6.36 22.00 -2.50
N HIS A 77 7.01 22.08 -1.33
CA HIS A 77 8.26 21.40 -1.08
C HIS A 77 8.34 20.86 0.37
N PRO A 78 8.83 19.63 0.59
CA PRO A 78 8.90 19.01 1.92
C PRO A 78 9.72 19.83 2.94
N ARG A 79 10.77 20.53 2.50
CA ARG A 79 11.49 21.51 3.34
C ARG A 79 10.59 22.58 3.96
N LYS A 80 9.63 23.15 3.19
CA LYS A 80 8.67 24.15 3.71
C LYS A 80 7.67 23.50 4.66
N VAL A 81 7.19 22.30 4.31
CA VAL A 81 6.32 21.49 5.17
C VAL A 81 6.95 21.22 6.53
N LYS A 82 8.20 20.74 6.56
CA LYS A 82 8.94 20.49 7.81
C LYS A 82 9.09 21.76 8.64
N ALA A 83 9.27 22.91 8.00
CA ALA A 83 9.31 24.20 8.68
C ALA A 83 7.95 24.61 9.27
N LEU A 84 6.84 24.35 8.56
CA LEU A 84 5.48 24.57 9.06
C LEU A 84 5.15 23.64 10.24
N GLY A 85 5.56 22.37 10.17
CA GLY A 85 5.34 21.40 11.24
C GLY A 85 6.07 21.70 12.56
N ARG A 86 7.09 22.56 12.52
CA ARG A 86 7.73 23.13 13.74
C ARG A 86 6.93 24.28 14.36
N LYS A 87 5.94 24.83 13.63
CA LYS A 87 5.08 25.93 14.07
C LYS A 87 3.69 25.46 14.53
N VAL A 88 3.46 24.15 14.64
CA VAL A 88 2.19 23.60 15.15
C VAL A 88 1.98 24.08 16.58
N HIS A 89 0.86 24.74 16.82
CA HIS A 89 0.48 25.24 18.14
C HIS A 89 0.11 24.07 19.07
N ASN A 90 0.18 24.30 20.39
CA ASN A 90 -0.16 23.31 21.41
C ASN A 90 0.62 21.98 21.32
N PHE A 91 1.81 22.01 20.69
CA PHE A 91 2.66 20.83 20.57
C PHE A 91 3.04 20.28 21.95
N ASN A 92 2.76 19.01 22.17
CA ASN A 92 3.20 18.25 23.32
C ASN A 92 4.05 17.06 22.85
N GLU A 93 5.28 16.97 23.36
CA GLU A 93 6.23 15.94 22.93
C GLU A 93 5.82 14.52 23.32
N ALA A 94 5.25 14.34 24.52
CA ALA A 94 4.80 13.03 24.96
C ALA A 94 3.65 12.50 24.08
N VAL A 95 2.64 13.34 23.83
CA VAL A 95 1.54 13.02 22.91
C VAL A 95 2.06 12.76 21.50
N TRP A 96 3.03 13.54 21.02
CA TRP A 96 3.65 13.28 19.72
C TRP A 96 4.38 11.94 19.69
N ASN A 97 5.16 11.62 20.71
CA ASN A 97 5.92 10.37 20.77
C ASN A 97 5.01 9.14 20.79
N GLU A 98 3.86 9.23 21.47
CA GLU A 98 2.84 8.17 21.49
C GLU A 98 2.19 7.96 20.11
N ASN A 99 2.05 9.02 19.30
CA ASN A 99 1.27 8.98 18.05
C ASN A 99 2.11 8.95 16.76
N ARG A 100 3.37 9.41 16.78
CA ARG A 100 4.17 9.66 15.58
C ARG A 100 4.40 8.43 14.72
N GLU A 101 4.63 7.28 15.34
CA GLU A 101 4.94 6.04 14.61
C GLU A 101 3.71 5.54 13.86
N ARG A 102 2.54 5.53 14.51
CA ARG A 102 1.26 5.26 13.87
C ARG A 102 1.02 6.20 12.68
N ILE A 103 1.19 7.50 12.87
CA ILE A 103 0.98 8.50 11.81
C ILE A 103 1.91 8.25 10.62
N VAL A 104 3.20 8.02 10.87
CA VAL A 104 4.17 7.78 9.79
C VAL A 104 3.92 6.44 9.09
N ARG A 105 3.50 5.41 9.82
CA ARG A 105 3.09 4.11 9.26
C ARG A 105 1.87 4.25 8.36
N GLU A 106 0.83 4.96 8.79
CA GLU A 106 -0.37 5.21 7.98
C GLU A 106 -0.05 5.98 6.69
N GLY A 107 0.77 7.02 6.78
CA GLY A 107 1.22 7.78 5.61
C GLY A 107 2.02 6.94 4.61
N ASN A 108 2.89 6.05 5.11
CA ASN A 108 3.65 5.15 4.24
C ASN A 108 2.79 4.04 3.64
N LEU A 109 1.84 3.46 4.38
CA LEU A 109 0.86 2.53 3.81
C LEU A 109 0.10 3.17 2.65
N LEU A 110 -0.39 4.40 2.82
CA LEU A 110 -1.08 5.13 1.75
C LEU A 110 -0.16 5.33 0.54
N LYS A 111 1.06 5.83 0.75
CA LYS A 111 2.07 6.03 -0.31
C LYS A 111 2.31 4.75 -1.12
N PHE A 112 2.61 3.64 -0.45
CA PHE A 112 2.97 2.40 -1.14
C PHE A 112 1.75 1.68 -1.72
N ARG A 113 0.56 1.74 -1.10
CA ARG A 113 -0.68 1.21 -1.70
C ARG A 113 -1.09 1.98 -2.96
N SER A 114 -0.91 3.29 -3.00
CA SER A 114 -1.28 4.12 -4.15
C SER A 114 -0.32 4.00 -5.34
N ALA A 115 0.88 3.44 -5.16
CA ALA A 115 1.90 3.37 -6.20
C ALA A 115 2.44 1.94 -6.39
N PRO A 116 1.84 1.14 -7.30
CA PRO A 116 2.22 -0.26 -7.51
C PRO A 116 3.71 -0.47 -7.81
N GLY A 117 4.34 0.47 -8.51
CA GLY A 117 5.79 0.44 -8.75
C GLY A 117 6.61 0.53 -7.46
N LEU A 118 6.26 1.49 -6.58
CA LEU A 118 6.93 1.65 -5.29
C LEU A 118 6.64 0.47 -4.35
N ARG A 119 5.40 -0.06 -4.36
CA ARG A 119 5.04 -1.29 -3.61
C ARG A 119 5.99 -2.43 -3.97
N ARG A 120 6.17 -2.69 -5.28
CA ARG A 120 7.10 -3.72 -5.76
C ARG A 120 8.54 -3.45 -5.33
N GLN A 121 9.01 -2.22 -5.43
CA GLN A 121 10.37 -1.87 -4.98
C GLN A 121 10.57 -2.08 -3.48
N LEU A 122 9.57 -1.78 -2.65
CA LEU A 122 9.64 -2.04 -1.21
C LEU A 122 9.62 -3.54 -0.91
N LEU A 123 8.73 -4.32 -1.54
CA LEU A 123 8.67 -5.77 -1.37
C LEU A 123 9.96 -6.46 -1.83
N ALA A 124 10.56 -5.98 -2.92
CA ALA A 124 11.83 -6.48 -3.45
C ALA A 124 13.04 -6.29 -2.52
N THR A 125 12.90 -5.48 -1.46
CA THR A 125 13.94 -5.42 -0.41
C THR A 125 14.03 -6.71 0.41
N GLY A 126 13.06 -7.63 0.27
CA GLY A 126 13.07 -8.95 0.92
C GLY A 126 13.05 -8.82 2.44
N GLU A 127 14.00 -9.47 3.11
CA GLU A 127 14.19 -9.35 4.57
C GLU A 127 15.30 -8.39 4.97
N ARG A 128 15.86 -7.63 4.01
CA ARG A 128 16.95 -6.70 4.29
C ARG A 128 16.50 -5.63 5.26
N GLU A 129 17.37 -5.31 6.21
CA GLU A 129 17.15 -4.18 7.11
C GLU A 129 17.16 -2.87 6.32
N LEU A 130 16.19 -1.99 6.60
CA LEU A 130 16.14 -0.64 6.03
C LEU A 130 16.66 0.37 7.06
N VAL A 131 17.64 1.18 6.67
CA VAL A 131 18.32 2.12 7.56
C VAL A 131 18.30 3.54 6.99
N GLU A 132 17.55 4.44 7.62
CA GLU A 132 17.57 5.86 7.30
C GLU A 132 18.88 6.47 7.84
N ALA A 133 19.87 6.57 6.96
CA ALA A 133 21.22 7.04 7.21
C ALA A 133 21.33 8.57 7.16
N SER A 134 20.39 9.25 7.81
CA SER A 134 20.46 10.71 7.98
C SER A 134 21.48 11.09 9.05
N PRO A 135 22.52 11.89 8.73
CA PRO A 135 23.51 12.36 9.71
C PRO A 135 22.95 13.41 10.68
N MET A 136 21.76 13.96 10.39
CA MET A 136 21.16 15.06 11.15
C MET A 136 19.92 14.65 11.94
N ASP A 137 19.52 13.37 11.87
CA ASP A 137 18.30 12.87 12.50
C ASP A 137 18.59 11.59 13.26
N ARG A 138 18.50 11.65 14.60
CA ARG A 138 18.68 10.50 15.49
C ARG A 138 17.36 9.88 15.96
N ILE A 139 16.22 10.42 15.52
CA ILE A 139 14.90 9.86 15.85
C ILE A 139 14.43 9.02 14.67
N TRP A 140 14.27 9.63 13.49
CA TRP A 140 13.82 8.91 12.31
C TRP A 140 14.95 8.14 11.65
N GLY A 141 16.18 8.65 11.76
CA GLY A 141 17.39 8.03 11.25
C GLY A 141 18.38 7.59 12.33
N ILE A 142 19.55 7.16 11.86
CA ILE A 142 20.63 6.66 12.72
C ILE A 142 21.65 7.72 13.15
N GLY A 143 21.58 8.96 12.64
CA GLY A 143 22.55 10.01 12.97
C GLY A 143 23.89 9.90 12.25
N PHE A 144 24.03 9.02 11.25
CA PHE A 144 25.24 8.85 10.45
C PHE A 144 24.91 8.75 8.97
N ALA A 145 25.73 9.36 8.11
CA ALA A 145 25.63 9.22 6.66
C ALA A 145 25.96 7.77 6.22
N PRO A 146 25.43 7.29 5.08
CA PRO A 146 25.58 5.88 4.65
C PRO A 146 27.00 5.35 4.72
N GLY A 147 27.98 6.10 4.19
CA GLY A 147 29.38 5.67 4.14
C GLY A 147 30.08 5.58 5.52
N LYS A 148 29.56 6.26 6.54
CA LYS A 148 30.09 6.17 7.91
C LYS A 148 29.36 5.13 8.75
N ALA A 149 28.09 4.86 8.44
CA ALA A 149 27.23 4.00 9.25
C ALA A 149 27.74 2.56 9.40
N VAL A 150 28.39 2.01 8.36
CA VAL A 150 28.87 0.63 8.32
C VAL A 150 29.93 0.34 9.40
N GLY A 151 30.74 1.33 9.76
CA GLY A 151 31.83 1.19 10.74
C GLY A 151 31.49 1.73 12.13
N VAL A 152 30.22 2.04 12.40
CA VAL A 152 29.79 2.59 13.69
C VAL A 152 28.94 1.57 14.43
N ASP A 153 29.32 1.29 15.68
CA ASP A 153 28.57 0.41 16.56
C ASP A 153 27.10 0.84 16.68
N ARG A 154 26.20 -0.14 16.65
CA ARG A 154 24.75 0.09 16.55
C ARG A 154 24.14 0.72 17.81
N ASP A 155 24.79 0.58 18.96
CA ASP A 155 24.45 1.26 20.21
C ASP A 155 24.63 2.78 20.11
N ARG A 156 25.51 3.25 19.22
CA ARG A 156 25.72 4.68 18.94
C ARG A 156 24.70 5.24 17.96
N TRP A 157 23.89 4.40 17.32
CA TRP A 157 22.91 4.87 16.34
C TRP A 157 21.77 5.66 17.01
N GLY A 158 21.09 6.45 16.21
CA GLY A 158 19.73 6.92 16.51
C GLY A 158 18.71 5.78 16.43
N LEU A 159 17.43 6.12 16.61
CA LEU A 159 16.37 5.14 16.76
C LEU A 159 15.99 4.42 15.45
N ASN A 160 16.34 4.99 14.29
CA ASN A 160 15.97 4.48 12.96
C ASN A 160 14.47 4.18 12.80
N LEU A 161 13.60 5.03 13.37
CA LEU A 161 12.15 4.75 13.36
C LEU A 161 11.58 4.65 11.95
N LEU A 162 12.08 5.44 10.99
CA LEU A 162 11.58 5.37 9.62
C LEU A 162 11.92 4.02 8.98
N GLY A 163 13.16 3.54 9.15
CA GLY A 163 13.57 2.22 8.66
C GLY A 163 12.71 1.09 9.23
N LYS A 164 12.48 1.11 10.55
CA LYS A 164 11.59 0.15 11.24
C LYS A 164 10.17 0.17 10.69
N ILE A 165 9.57 1.36 10.59
CA ILE A 165 8.21 1.52 10.05
C ILE A 165 8.11 1.05 8.61
N LEU A 166 9.12 1.31 7.76
CA LEU A 166 9.10 0.83 6.37
C LEU A 166 9.15 -0.71 6.29
N MET A 167 9.85 -1.37 7.21
CA MET A 167 9.85 -2.84 7.31
C MET A 167 8.50 -3.37 7.81
N GLU A 168 7.83 -2.69 8.73
CA GLU A 168 6.46 -3.03 9.13
C GLU A 168 5.47 -2.86 7.98
N VAL A 169 5.56 -1.74 7.25
CA VAL A 169 4.74 -1.46 6.06
C VAL A 169 4.97 -2.52 4.99
N ARG A 170 6.23 -2.95 4.79
CA ARG A 170 6.57 -4.06 3.88
C ARG A 170 5.87 -5.36 4.29
N GLY A 171 5.84 -5.68 5.59
CA GLY A 171 5.12 -6.85 6.11
C GLY A 171 3.63 -6.80 5.78
N VAL A 172 2.96 -5.69 6.11
CA VAL A 172 1.53 -5.51 5.82
C VAL A 172 1.22 -5.66 4.32
N LEU A 173 2.04 -5.06 3.45
CA LEU A 173 1.83 -5.12 2.00
C LEU A 173 2.09 -6.50 1.41
N ARG A 174 2.94 -7.31 2.05
CA ARG A 174 3.21 -8.69 1.68
C ARG A 174 2.01 -9.56 2.03
N ASP A 175 1.50 -9.45 3.26
CA ASP A 175 0.31 -10.18 3.69
C ASP A 175 -0.89 -9.85 2.79
N GLU A 176 -1.05 -8.57 2.41
CA GLU A 176 -2.05 -8.15 1.43
C GLU A 176 -1.84 -8.81 0.05
N GLU A 177 -0.61 -8.92 -0.44
CA GLU A 177 -0.31 -9.56 -1.74
C GLU A 177 -0.62 -11.06 -1.72
N GLU A 178 -0.30 -11.74 -0.62
CA GLU A 178 -0.61 -13.16 -0.42
C GLU A 178 -2.12 -13.42 -0.40
N VAL A 179 -2.88 -12.60 0.34
CA VAL A 179 -4.36 -12.68 0.37
C VAL A 179 -4.94 -12.40 -1.01
N GLU A 180 -4.45 -11.38 -1.71
CA GLU A 180 -4.89 -11.05 -3.07
C GLU A 180 -4.63 -12.23 -4.04
N GLU A 181 -3.46 -12.87 -3.98
CA GLU A 181 -3.12 -14.01 -4.83
C GLU A 181 -3.90 -15.28 -4.49
N GLU A 182 -4.14 -15.55 -3.20
CA GLU A 182 -4.98 -16.67 -2.78
C GLU A 182 -6.42 -16.50 -3.29
N MET A 183 -6.98 -15.28 -3.17
CA MET A 183 -8.30 -14.96 -3.67
C MET A 183 -8.40 -15.08 -5.20
N LYS A 184 -7.38 -14.60 -5.93
CA LYS A 184 -7.30 -14.78 -7.40
C LYS A 184 -7.23 -16.25 -7.80
N ARG A 185 -6.46 -17.07 -7.07
CA ARG A 185 -6.38 -18.52 -7.31
C ARG A 185 -7.74 -19.19 -7.12
N LYS A 186 -8.40 -18.94 -5.98
CA LYS A 186 -9.75 -19.47 -5.69
C LYS A 186 -10.76 -19.04 -6.76
N ASN A 187 -10.72 -17.79 -7.21
CA ASN A 187 -11.62 -17.31 -8.25
C ASN A 187 -11.40 -18.00 -9.61
N ARG A 188 -10.14 -18.25 -10.01
CA ARG A 188 -9.82 -19.02 -11.23
C ARG A 188 -10.38 -20.44 -11.18
N GLU A 189 -10.19 -21.14 -10.06
CA GLU A 189 -10.72 -22.50 -9.86
C GLU A 189 -12.26 -22.55 -9.96
N VAL A 190 -12.95 -21.55 -9.40
CA VAL A 190 -14.41 -21.44 -9.50
C VAL A 190 -14.87 -21.20 -10.95
N VAL A 191 -14.18 -20.33 -11.68
CA VAL A 191 -14.51 -20.01 -13.09
C VAL A 191 -14.29 -21.24 -13.97
N GLU A 192 -13.17 -21.94 -13.82
CA GLU A 192 -12.84 -23.16 -14.57
C GLU A 192 -13.82 -24.30 -14.26
N GLY A 193 -14.18 -24.49 -12.98
CA GLY A 193 -15.18 -25.48 -12.57
C GLY A 193 -16.57 -25.21 -13.17
N LYS A 194 -16.99 -23.94 -13.24
CA LYS A 194 -18.25 -23.53 -13.90
C LYS A 194 -18.21 -23.77 -15.40
N ALA A 195 -17.10 -23.44 -16.06
CA ALA A 195 -16.93 -23.67 -17.50
C ALA A 195 -17.03 -25.16 -17.84
N LYS A 196 -16.35 -26.02 -17.07
CA LYS A 196 -16.36 -27.49 -17.27
C LYS A 196 -17.76 -28.09 -17.07
N ARG A 197 -18.51 -27.65 -16.07
CA ARG A 197 -19.92 -28.09 -15.86
C ARG A 197 -20.82 -27.68 -17.02
N ARG A 198 -20.70 -26.44 -17.50
CA ARG A 198 -21.48 -25.95 -18.64
C ARG A 198 -21.20 -26.73 -19.92
N SER A 199 -19.93 -27.06 -20.19
CA SER A 199 -19.57 -27.90 -21.34
C SER A 199 -20.09 -29.33 -21.23
N LEU A 200 -20.12 -29.91 -20.02
CA LEU A 200 -20.72 -31.23 -19.78
C LEU A 200 -22.24 -31.19 -20.01
N GLU A 201 -22.95 -30.20 -19.45
CA GLU A 201 -24.39 -30.01 -19.66
C GLU A 201 -24.74 -29.78 -21.15
N GLU A 202 -23.94 -28.97 -21.88
CA GLU A 202 -24.14 -28.77 -23.33
C GLU A 202 -23.90 -30.07 -24.12
N SER A 203 -22.94 -30.91 -23.71
CA SER A 203 -22.70 -32.20 -24.37
C SER A 203 -23.80 -33.24 -24.12
N GLU A 204 -24.37 -33.28 -22.90
CA GLU A 204 -25.48 -34.17 -22.55
C GLU A 204 -26.78 -33.80 -23.30
N VAL A 205 -27.05 -32.50 -23.48
CA VAL A 205 -28.22 -32.02 -24.23
C VAL A 205 -28.13 -32.36 -25.72
N VAL A 206 -26.93 -32.34 -26.30
CA VAL A 206 -26.71 -32.70 -27.71
C VAL A 206 -26.90 -34.22 -27.92
N ASP A 207 -26.43 -35.04 -26.99
CA ASP A 207 -26.58 -36.50 -27.08
C ASP A 207 -28.06 -36.93 -26.96
N GLU A 208 -28.81 -36.33 -26.03
CA GLU A 208 -30.27 -36.54 -25.91
C GLU A 208 -31.05 -36.10 -27.16
N GLY A 209 -30.68 -34.97 -27.76
CA GLY A 209 -31.32 -34.45 -28.98
C GLY A 209 -31.09 -35.36 -30.19
N THR A 210 -29.90 -35.95 -30.29
CA THR A 210 -29.51 -36.87 -31.38
C THR A 210 -30.23 -38.22 -31.25
N ALA A 211 -30.32 -38.75 -30.03
CA ALA A 211 -31.05 -40.00 -29.73
C ALA A 211 -32.57 -39.89 -29.98
N LYS A 212 -33.18 -38.71 -29.76
CA LYS A 212 -34.61 -38.48 -30.05
C LYS A 212 -34.90 -38.35 -31.55
N LYS A 213 -33.92 -37.88 -32.36
CA LYS A 213 -34.08 -37.73 -33.82
C LYS A 213 -33.98 -39.08 -34.56
N SER A 214 -33.01 -39.93 -34.20
CA SER A 214 -32.86 -41.28 -34.80
C SER A 214 -34.06 -42.19 -34.53
N ARG A 215 -34.72 -42.05 -33.36
CA ARG A 215 -35.92 -42.81 -33.00
C ARG A 215 -37.17 -42.39 -33.77
N ARG A 216 -37.19 -41.19 -34.35
CA ARG A 216 -38.29 -40.69 -35.21
C ARG A 216 -38.13 -41.12 -36.67
N GLU A 217 -36.90 -41.26 -37.16
CA GLU A 217 -36.63 -41.68 -38.54
C GLU A 217 -36.73 -43.21 -38.73
N GLY A 218 -36.53 -44.02 -37.69
CA GLY A 218 -36.69 -45.48 -37.74
C GLY A 218 -38.12 -46.04 -37.68
N LYS A 219 -39.16 -45.19 -37.68
CA LYS A 219 -40.58 -45.62 -37.58
C LYS A 219 -41.39 -45.44 -38.87
N GLY A 220 -40.74 -45.19 -40.00
CA GLY A 220 -41.40 -44.86 -41.26
C GLY A 220 -41.02 -45.75 -42.44
N VAL A 221 -40.84 -47.06 -42.27
CA VAL A 221 -40.74 -48.01 -43.39
C VAL A 221 -41.29 -49.37 -42.94
N GLU A 222 -42.60 -49.58 -43.06
CA GLU A 222 -43.20 -50.92 -43.20
C GLU A 222 -44.70 -50.75 -43.52
N GLN A 223 -45.04 -50.84 -44.80
CA GLN A 223 -46.19 -51.58 -45.35
C GLN A 223 -46.34 -51.25 -46.84
N ASP A 224 -45.69 -52.05 -47.68
CA ASP A 224 -46.13 -52.36 -49.04
C ASP A 224 -45.91 -53.86 -49.20
N GLY A 225 -46.98 -54.61 -49.50
CA GLY A 225 -46.91 -56.05 -49.72
C GLY A 225 -48.26 -56.77 -49.69
N GLU A 226 -48.90 -56.78 -50.87
CA GLU A 226 -49.83 -57.78 -51.46
C GLU A 226 -51.16 -58.14 -50.77
#